data_AF-A0A3S2CL20-F1
#
_entry.id   AF-A0A3S2CL20-F1
#
_cell.length_a   1.000
_cell.length_b   1.000
_cell.length_c   1.000
_cell.angle_alpha   90.00
_cell.angle_beta   90.00
_cell.angle_gamma   90.00
#
_symmetry.space_group_name_H-M   'P 1'
#
loop_
_entity.id
_entity.type
_entity.pdbx_description
1 polymer ?
#
loop_
_entity_poly.entity_id
_entity_poly.type
_entity_poly.pdbx_seq_one_letter_code
_entity_poly.pdbx_strand_id
1 'polypeptide(L)' 'VESAWTYRHPPKVGKAKLYRLEQASPKVREIAWKAQSRLTARYRMLSARGKRTTVVCTAIARELVGFMWAVAREARVT' A
#
# COMPACT_ATOMS: atom_id res chain seq x y z
N VAL A 1 -7.38 -3.89 9.39
CA VAL A 1 -8.27 -4.09 8.21
C VAL A 1 -8.72 -2.75 7.64
N GLU A 2 -9.01 -1.75 8.47
CA GLU A 2 -9.39 -0.38 8.06
C GLU A 2 -8.56 0.25 6.94
N SER A 3 -7.23 0.18 6.98
CA SER A 3 -6.37 0.76 5.94
C SER A 3 -6.56 0.12 4.55
N ALA A 4 -7.08 -1.11 4.48
CA ALA A 4 -7.31 -1.81 3.23
C ALA A 4 -8.43 -1.18 2.40
N TRP A 5 -9.41 -0.54 3.05
CA TRP A 5 -10.55 0.10 2.40
C TRP A 5 -10.13 1.29 1.53
N THR A 6 -9.00 1.94 1.84
CA THR A 6 -8.49 3.07 1.06
C THR A 6 -8.06 2.66 -0.36
N TYR A 7 -7.66 1.40 -0.57
CA TYR A 7 -7.19 0.90 -1.87
C TYR A 7 -8.29 0.68 -2.91
N ARG A 8 -9.57 0.89 -2.54
CA ARG A 8 -10.67 0.99 -3.51
C ARG A 8 -10.53 2.21 -4.42
N HIS A 9 -9.82 3.24 -3.97
CA HIS A 9 -9.59 4.46 -4.72
C HIS A 9 -8.28 4.38 -5.53
N PRO A 10 -8.16 5.12 -6.65
CA PRO A 10 -6.91 5.22 -7.40
C PRO A 10 -5.76 5.70 -6.51
N PRO A 11 -4.53 5.17 -6.69
CA PRO A 11 -3.38 5.65 -5.92
C PRO A 11 -3.14 7.12 -6.26
N LYS A 12 -3.23 7.98 -5.25
CA LYS A 12 -2.90 9.41 -5.34
C LYS A 12 -1.96 9.77 -4.19
N VAL A 13 -0.90 10.50 -4.50
CA VAL A 13 -0.06 11.13 -3.47
C VAL A 13 -0.47 12.59 -3.38
N GLY A 14 -1.19 12.95 -2.32
CA GLY A 14 -1.50 14.36 -2.03
C GLY A 14 -0.28 15.09 -1.47
N LYS A 15 -0.24 16.43 -1.61
CA LYS A 15 0.89 17.28 -1.16
C LYS A 15 1.39 16.96 0.26
N ALA A 16 0.49 16.75 1.22
CA ALA A 16 0.85 16.45 2.62
C ALA A 16 1.50 15.06 2.83
N LYS A 17 1.21 14.09 1.94
CA LYS A 17 1.90 12.78 1.94
C LYS A 17 3.25 12.87 1.22
N LEU A 18 3.35 13.73 0.20
CA LEU A 18 4.57 13.95 -0.56
C LEU A 18 5.70 14.50 0.34
N TYR A 19 5.40 15.50 1.17
CA TYR A 19 6.36 16.10 2.12
C TYR A 19 6.96 15.08 3.10
N ARG A 20 6.14 14.15 3.61
CA ARG A 20 6.63 13.05 4.48
C ARG A 20 7.41 11.99 3.72
N LEU A 21 7.08 11.74 2.46
CA LEU A 21 7.83 10.82 1.61
C LEU A 21 9.19 11.39 1.20
N GLU A 22 9.29 12.69 0.99
CA GLU A 22 10.56 13.37 0.65
C GLU A 22 11.61 13.26 1.76
N GLN A 23 11.16 13.24 3.03
CA GLN A 23 12.03 12.98 4.18
C GLN A 23 12.47 11.52 4.31
N ALA A 24 11.85 10.60 3.57
CA ALA A 24 12.23 9.19 3.58
C ALA A 24 13.34 8.88 2.56
N SER A 25 14.14 7.85 2.85
CA SER A 25 15.19 7.38 1.94
C SER A 25 14.58 6.99 0.56
N PRO A 26 15.33 7.14 -0.54
CA PRO A 26 14.84 6.80 -1.88
C PRO A 26 14.26 5.38 -1.97
N LYS A 27 14.92 4.40 -1.34
CA LYS A 27 14.44 3.02 -1.30
C LYS A 27 13.12 2.84 -0.54
N VAL A 28 12.93 3.56 0.57
CA VAL A 28 11.63 3.55 1.28
C VAL A 28 10.52 4.11 0.38
N ARG A 29 10.80 5.18 -0.38
CA ARG A 29 9.85 5.76 -1.34
C ARG A 29 9.48 4.76 -2.45
N GLU A 30 10.46 4.03 -3.00
CA GLU A 30 10.23 2.99 -4.00
C GLU A 30 9.33 1.87 -3.48
N ILE A 31 9.60 1.37 -2.27
CA ILE A 31 8.78 0.34 -1.61
C ILE A 31 7.34 0.86 -1.42
N ALA A 32 7.19 2.10 -0.96
CA ALA A 32 5.88 2.71 -0.76
C ALA A 32 5.10 2.86 -2.09
N TRP A 33 5.76 3.27 -3.18
CA TRP A 33 5.14 3.38 -4.49
C TRP A 33 4.72 2.02 -5.06
N LYS A 34 5.58 1.02 -4.93
CA LYS A 34 5.29 -0.37 -5.30
C LYS A 34 4.10 -0.92 -4.52
N ALA A 35 4.03 -0.63 -3.22
CA ALA A 35 2.90 -1.01 -2.38
C ALA A 35 1.59 -0.42 -2.88
N GLN A 36 1.53 0.90 -3.09
CA GLN A 36 0.33 1.60 -3.55
C GLN A 36 -0.19 1.03 -4.88
N SER A 37 0.70 0.89 -5.85
CA SER A 37 0.34 0.40 -7.20
C SER A 37 -0.16 -1.04 -7.16
N ARG A 38 0.55 -1.93 -6.44
CA ARG A 38 0.19 -3.35 -6.35
C ARG A 38 -1.10 -3.58 -5.58
N LEU A 39 -1.28 -2.92 -4.43
CA LEU A 39 -2.45 -3.12 -3.58
C LEU A 39 -3.72 -2.59 -4.23
N THR A 40 -3.68 -1.43 -4.92
CA THR A 40 -4.86 -0.96 -5.68
C THR A 40 -5.18 -1.89 -6.85
N ALA A 41 -4.18 -2.36 -7.61
CA ALA A 41 -4.42 -3.32 -8.70
C ALA A 41 -5.01 -4.64 -8.19
N ARG A 42 -4.48 -5.17 -7.07
CA ARG A 42 -4.96 -6.39 -6.42
C ARG A 42 -6.39 -6.23 -5.91
N TYR A 43 -6.72 -5.08 -5.31
CA TYR A 43 -8.08 -4.78 -4.86
C TYR A 43 -9.04 -4.85 -6.05
N ARG A 44 -8.75 -4.11 -7.13
CA ARG A 44 -9.58 -4.09 -8.35
C ARG A 44 -9.77 -5.48 -8.96
N MET A 45 -8.70 -6.25 -9.07
CA MET A 45 -8.74 -7.62 -9.59
C MET A 45 -9.65 -8.53 -8.74
N LEU A 46 -9.52 -8.50 -7.42
CA LEU A 46 -10.33 -9.36 -6.55
C LEU A 46 -11.78 -8.92 -6.51
N SER A 47 -12.05 -7.62 -6.51
CA SER A 47 -13.41 -7.06 -6.63
C SER A 47 -14.06 -7.42 -7.97
N ALA A 48 -13.32 -7.31 -9.09
CA ALA A 48 -13.83 -7.68 -10.42
C ALA A 48 -14.17 -9.18 -10.52
N ARG A 49 -13.53 -10.04 -9.72
CA ARG A 49 -13.87 -11.47 -9.59
C ARG A 49 -15.09 -11.73 -8.69
N GLY A 50 -15.82 -10.71 -8.26
CA GLY A 50 -17.02 -10.83 -7.42
C GLY A 50 -16.74 -11.27 -5.98
N LYS A 51 -15.50 -11.16 -5.49
CA LYS A 51 -15.19 -11.54 -4.09
C LYS A 51 -15.84 -10.55 -3.12
N ARG A 52 -16.37 -11.07 -2.00
CA ARG A 52 -16.90 -10.23 -0.91
C ARG A 52 -15.86 -9.20 -0.47
N THR A 53 -16.27 -7.95 -0.26
CA THR A 53 -15.38 -6.84 0.08
C THR A 53 -14.53 -7.13 1.32
N THR A 54 -15.07 -7.82 2.32
CA THR A 54 -14.32 -8.24 3.52
C THR A 54 -13.16 -9.18 3.19
N VAL A 55 -13.34 -10.11 2.25
CA VAL A 55 -12.29 -11.02 1.77
C VAL A 55 -11.22 -10.24 1.00
N VAL A 56 -11.65 -9.29 0.15
CA VAL A 56 -10.72 -8.39 -0.56
C VAL A 56 -9.89 -7.58 0.43
N CYS A 57 -10.53 -6.87 1.37
CA CYS A 57 -9.83 -6.07 2.38
C CYS A 57 -8.88 -6.91 3.23
N THR A 58 -9.25 -8.15 3.58
CA THR A 58 -8.37 -9.04 4.35
C THR A 58 -7.14 -9.45 3.53
N ALA A 59 -7.31 -9.80 2.25
CA ALA A 59 -6.18 -10.12 1.36
C ALA A 59 -5.22 -8.94 1.20
N ILE A 60 -5.77 -7.74 1.01
CA ILE A 60 -4.99 -6.50 0.91
C ILE A 60 -4.26 -6.18 2.22
N ALA A 61 -4.91 -6.34 3.37
CA ALA A 61 -4.27 -6.12 4.66
C ALA A 61 -3.07 -7.06 4.89
N ARG A 62 -3.20 -8.34 4.53
CA ARG A 62 -2.10 -9.32 4.65
C ARG A 62 -0.91 -8.95 3.77
N GLU A 63 -1.17 -8.48 2.55
CA GLU A 63 -0.12 -8.07 1.63
C GLU A 63 0.53 -6.74 2.06
N LEU A 64 -0.25 -5.81 2.62
CA LEU A 64 0.24 -4.56 3.19
C LEU A 64 1.25 -4.79 4.32
N VAL A 65 1.03 -5.76 5.19
CA VAL A 65 1.98 -6.10 6.28
C VAL A 65 3.37 -6.44 5.72
N GLY A 66 3.44 -7.15 4.59
CA GLY A 66 4.72 -7.44 3.93
C GLY A 66 5.45 -6.19 3.45
N PHE A 67 4.72 -5.20 2.93
CA PHE A 67 5.29 -3.91 2.55
C PHE A 67 5.73 -3.09 3.75
N MET A 68 4.96 -3.08 4.85
CA MET A 68 5.35 -2.40 6.10
C MET A 68 6.65 -2.99 6.66
N TRP A 69 6.80 -4.32 6.60
CA TRP A 69 8.03 -4.99 7.00
C TRP A 69 9.22 -4.60 6.11
N ALA A 70 9.03 -4.57 4.79
CA ALA A 70 10.09 -4.14 3.86
C ALA A 70 10.54 -2.69 4.13
N VAL A 71 9.60 -1.77 4.36
CA VAL A 71 9.90 -0.39 4.77
C VAL A 71 10.66 -0.36 6.09
N ALA A 72 10.19 -1.09 7.10
CA ALA A 72 10.82 -1.11 8.42
C ALA A 72 12.26 -1.65 8.38
N ARG A 73 12.55 -2.61 7.49
CA ARG A 73 13.90 -3.10 7.29
C ARG A 73 14.80 -2.05 6.67
N GLU A 74 14.34 -1.37 5.62
CA GLU A 74 15.15 -0.34 4.96
C GLU A 74 15.36 0.88 5.86
N ALA A 75 14.35 1.27 6.63
CA ALA A 75 14.42 2.39 7.57
C ALA A 75 15.37 2.15 8.77
N ARG A 76 15.73 0.89 9.07
CA ARG A 76 16.74 0.57 10.11
C ARG A 76 18.17 0.61 9.59
N VAL A 77 18.34 0.50 8.27
CA VAL A 77 19.66 0.46 7.60
C VAL A 77 20.15 1.88 7.28
N THR A 78 19.27 2.88 7.44
CA THR A 78 19.58 4.31 7.32
C THR A 78 19.74 4.90 8.71
#